data_AF-A0AAE9I9G8-F1
#
_entry.id   AF-A0AAE9I9G8-F1
#
_cell.length_a   1.000
_cell.length_b   1.000
_cell.length_c   1.000
_cell.angle_alpha   90.00
_cell.angle_beta   90.00
_cell.angle_gamma   90.00
#
_symmetry.space_group_name_H-M   'P 1'
#
loop_
_entity.id
_entity.type
_entity.pdbx_description
1 polymer ?
#
loop_
_entity_poly.entity_id
_entity_poly.type
_entity_poly.pdbx_seq_one_letter_code
_entity_poly.pdbx_strand_id
1 'polypeptide(L)'
;MDILDIKSCDSRTTLSFAVHSRNADEIRFFARISDAPFTGEVLASTYHNGPPTEFFDDLAKNWTGWEGQKRWEAIDGELSLTATTTSLGNVTLVVIMSADSGDYTASAILKFEAGSLDCIADDVRYLFLV
;
A
#
# COMPACT_ATOMS: atom_id res chain seq x y z
N MET A 1 -17.09 4.00 -8.07
CA MET A 1 -16.24 3.65 -6.92
C MET A 1 -14.92 3.29 -7.53
N ASP A 2 -13.96 4.19 -7.41
CA ASP A 2 -12.65 4.00 -8.05
C ASP A 2 -11.87 3.00 -7.18
N ILE A 3 -11.45 1.92 -7.82
CA ILE A 3 -10.63 0.86 -7.22
C ILE A 3 -9.28 0.94 -7.93
N LEU A 4 -8.22 1.01 -7.15
CA LEU A 4 -6.85 0.89 -7.64
C LEU A 4 -6.33 -0.51 -7.34
N ASP A 5 -5.81 -1.18 -8.37
CA ASP A 5 -5.12 -2.47 -8.23
C ASP A 5 -3.62 -2.31 -8.47
N ILE A 6 -2.82 -2.71 -7.47
CA ILE A 6 -1.36 -2.76 -7.54
C ILE A 6 -0.95 -4.22 -7.57
N LYS A 7 -0.35 -4.66 -8.69
CA LYS A 7 -0.02 -6.07 -8.95
C LYS A 7 1.46 -6.35 -8.73
N SER A 8 1.77 -7.49 -8.11
CA SER A 8 3.15 -7.99 -8.04
C SER A 8 3.66 -8.34 -9.44
N CYS A 9 4.91 -8.05 -9.75
CA CYS A 9 5.51 -8.43 -11.04
C CYS A 9 5.88 -9.92 -11.12
N ASP A 10 6.07 -10.58 -9.98
CA ASP A 10 6.57 -11.95 -9.87
C ASP A 10 5.54 -12.97 -9.35
N SER A 11 4.33 -12.51 -9.01
CA SER A 11 3.26 -13.35 -8.48
C SER A 11 1.90 -12.83 -8.94
N ARG A 12 0.83 -13.58 -8.63
CA ARG A 12 -0.55 -13.14 -8.91
C ARG A 12 -1.11 -12.20 -7.83
N THR A 13 -0.38 -11.98 -6.75
CA THR A 13 -0.85 -11.18 -5.60
C THR A 13 -1.16 -9.76 -6.04
N THR A 14 -2.37 -9.30 -5.72
CA THR A 14 -2.82 -7.93 -5.97
C THR A 14 -3.17 -7.26 -4.65
N LEU A 15 -2.66 -6.05 -4.44
CA LEU A 15 -3.10 -5.12 -3.40
C LEU A 15 -4.08 -4.13 -4.02
N SER A 16 -5.30 -4.09 -3.52
CA SER A 16 -6.33 -3.16 -3.99
C SER A 16 -6.64 -2.09 -2.94
N PHE A 17 -6.83 -0.85 -3.38
CA PHE A 17 -7.38 0.23 -2.55
C PHE A 17 -8.72 0.70 -3.11
N ALA A 18 -9.71 0.87 -2.23
CA ALA A 18 -11.02 1.40 -2.59
C ALA A 18 -11.49 2.41 -1.54
N VAL A 19 -11.71 3.66 -1.94
CA VAL A 19 -12.20 4.70 -1.02
C VAL A 19 -13.60 4.35 -0.54
N HIS A 20 -13.78 4.30 0.78
CA HIS A 20 -15.05 4.02 1.44
C HIS A 20 -15.80 5.32 1.79
N SER A 21 -15.11 6.28 2.42
CA SER A 21 -15.69 7.57 2.80
C SER A 21 -14.62 8.66 2.89
N ARG A 22 -15.01 9.90 2.64
CA ARG A 22 -14.18 11.10 2.82
C ARG A 22 -14.84 12.05 3.81
N ASN A 23 -14.14 12.36 4.89
CA ASN A 23 -14.53 13.33 5.90
C ASN A 23 -13.47 14.46 5.96
N ALA A 24 -13.73 15.51 6.74
CA ALA A 24 -12.81 16.65 6.84
C ALA A 24 -11.41 16.24 7.36
N ASP A 25 -11.36 15.26 8.27
CA ASP A 25 -10.14 14.89 9.00
C ASP A 25 -9.56 13.53 8.56
N GLU A 26 -10.31 12.74 7.78
CA GLU A 26 -9.89 11.40 7.37
C GLU A 26 -10.53 10.94 6.06
N ILE A 27 -9.82 10.05 5.37
CA ILE A 27 -10.33 9.21 4.31
C ILE A 27 -10.27 7.78 4.84
N ARG A 28 -11.41 7.08 4.80
CA ARG A 28 -11.45 5.65 5.10
C ARG A 28 -11.46 4.89 3.78
N PHE A 29 -10.68 3.83 3.70
CA PHE A 29 -10.53 3.04 2.48
C PHE A 29 -10.35 1.56 2.80
N PHE A 30 -10.88 0.70 1.95
CA PHE A 30 -10.59 -0.73 2.03
C PHE A 30 -9.23 -1.00 1.40
N ALA A 31 -8.38 -1.74 2.11
CA ALA A 31 -7.20 -2.36 1.55
C ALA A 31 -7.42 -3.86 1.49
N ARG A 32 -7.23 -4.46 0.31
CA ARG A 32 -7.47 -5.88 0.07
C ARG A 32 -6.27 -6.56 -0.58
N ILE A 33 -5.87 -7.71 -0.05
CA ILE A 33 -5.01 -8.67 -0.75
C ILE A 33 -5.91 -9.68 -1.45
N SER A 34 -5.72 -9.86 -2.75
CA SER A 34 -6.47 -10.81 -3.59
C SER A 34 -5.54 -11.57 -4.54
N ASP A 35 -6.09 -12.59 -5.22
CA ASP A 35 -5.40 -13.47 -6.19
C ASP A 35 -4.18 -14.25 -5.64
N ALA A 36 -3.87 -14.07 -4.36
CA ALA A 36 -2.98 -14.89 -3.57
C ALA A 36 -3.72 -16.12 -3.02
N PRO A 37 -3.00 -17.16 -2.52
CA PRO A 37 -3.62 -18.32 -1.88
C PRO A 37 -4.48 -17.99 -0.65
N PHE A 38 -4.34 -16.79 -0.11
CA PHE A 38 -5.21 -16.22 0.91
C PHE A 38 -5.72 -14.85 0.44
N THR A 39 -6.86 -14.43 0.97
CA THR A 39 -7.42 -13.10 0.75
C THR A 39 -7.62 -12.45 2.11
N GLY A 40 -7.34 -11.15 2.21
CA GLY A 40 -7.53 -10.37 3.41
C GLY A 40 -8.06 -8.99 3.03
N GLU A 41 -8.90 -8.42 3.88
CA GLU A 41 -9.43 -7.07 3.71
C GLU A 41 -9.53 -6.38 5.07
N VAL A 42 -9.10 -5.12 5.12
CA VAL A 42 -9.20 -4.25 6.29
C VAL A 42 -9.72 -2.88 5.85
N LEU A 43 -10.46 -2.21 6.75
CA LEU A 43 -10.88 -0.83 6.57
C LEU A 43 -9.86 0.07 7.25
N ALA A 44 -8.97 0.70 6.48
CA ALA A 44 -7.92 1.57 6.98
C ALA A 44 -8.37 3.04 7.04
N SER A 45 -7.81 3.80 7.97
CA SER A 45 -7.96 5.27 8.03
C SER A 45 -6.67 6.02 7.70
N THR A 46 -6.82 7.13 6.98
CA THR A 46 -5.75 8.12 6.80
C THR A 46 -5.65 9.11 7.97
N TYR A 47 -6.45 8.96 9.02
CA TYR A 47 -6.41 9.83 10.18
C TYR A 47 -4.98 9.87 10.75
N HIS A 48 -4.52 11.07 11.14
CA HIS A 48 -3.18 11.36 11.67
C HIS A 48 -2.00 11.19 10.69
N ASN A 49 -1.93 10.09 9.93
CA ASN A 49 -0.79 9.76 9.06
C ASN A 49 -0.98 10.14 7.58
N GLY A 50 -2.14 10.69 7.22
CA GLY A 50 -2.48 11.07 5.86
C GLY A 50 -2.61 9.87 4.90
N PRO A 51 -2.99 10.13 3.64
CA PRO A 51 -3.05 9.09 2.62
C PRO A 51 -1.67 8.46 2.37
N PRO A 52 -1.62 7.18 1.93
CA PRO A 52 -0.36 6.54 1.55
C PRO A 52 0.30 7.16 0.30
N THR A 53 -0.29 8.22 -0.29
CA THR A 53 0.24 8.97 -1.42
C THR A 53 1.68 9.43 -1.18
N GLU A 54 1.99 10.02 -0.03
CA GLU A 54 3.36 10.48 0.25
C GLU A 54 4.36 9.32 0.28
N PHE A 55 3.93 8.16 0.78
CA PHE A 55 4.74 6.96 0.79
C PHE A 55 5.05 6.48 -0.64
N PHE A 56 4.05 6.34 -1.51
CA PHE A 56 4.28 5.91 -2.90
C PHE A 56 5.03 6.96 -3.73
N ASP A 57 4.76 8.25 -3.51
CA ASP A 57 5.52 9.36 -4.11
C ASP A 57 7.00 9.30 -3.72
N ASP A 58 7.28 8.97 -2.45
CA ASP A 58 8.65 8.84 -1.95
C ASP A 58 9.36 7.59 -2.48
N LEU A 59 8.63 6.50 -2.79
CA LEU A 59 9.19 5.35 -3.50
C LEU A 59 9.56 5.73 -4.94
N ALA A 60 8.65 6.39 -5.66
CA ALA A 60 8.87 6.82 -7.05
C ALA A 60 10.02 7.82 -7.18
N LYS A 61 10.08 8.84 -6.30
CA LYS A 61 11.18 9.82 -6.27
C LYS A 61 12.56 9.18 -6.05
N ASN A 62 12.62 8.05 -5.35
CA ASN A 62 13.85 7.34 -5.02
C ASN A 62 13.95 5.99 -5.76
N TRP A 63 13.44 5.92 -7.00
CA TRP A 63 13.41 4.69 -7.79
C TRP A 63 14.80 4.05 -8.01
N THR A 64 15.88 4.85 -7.97
CA THR A 64 17.26 4.37 -8.08
C THR A 64 17.75 3.59 -6.86
N GLY A 65 17.04 3.68 -5.73
CA GLY A 65 17.38 3.01 -4.48
C GLY A 65 17.24 3.92 -3.25
N TRP A 66 17.09 3.30 -2.07
CA TRP A 66 17.17 3.93 -0.75
C TRP A 66 17.75 2.94 0.26
N GLU A 67 18.32 3.45 1.34
CA GLU A 67 18.80 2.63 2.45
C GLU A 67 17.68 2.36 3.48
N GLY A 68 17.71 1.18 4.10
CA GLY A 68 16.74 0.79 5.12
C GLY A 68 15.35 0.53 4.54
N GLN A 69 14.32 0.94 5.28
CA GLN A 69 12.92 0.71 4.93
C GLN A 69 12.14 2.03 4.97
N LYS A 70 11.20 2.16 4.04
CA LYS A 70 10.16 3.21 4.07
C LYS A 70 8.87 2.57 4.57
N ARG A 71 8.10 3.29 5.38
CA ARG A 71 6.90 2.75 6.02
C ARG A 71 5.75 3.75 5.98
N TRP A 72 4.56 3.24 5.73
CA TRP A 72 3.29 3.90 6.02
C TRP A 72 2.44 2.94 6.85
N GLU A 73 1.64 3.48 7.76
CA GLU A 73 0.79 2.67 8.63
C GLU A 73 -0.44 3.48 9.04
N ALA A 74 -1.59 2.83 9.07
CA ALA A 74 -2.80 3.39 9.65
C ALA A 74 -2.68 3.42 11.18
N ILE A 75 -3.25 4.44 11.83
CA ILE A 75 -3.02 4.70 13.26
C ILE A 75 -3.46 3.55 14.17
N ASP A 76 -4.49 2.80 13.77
CA ASP A 76 -5.02 1.69 14.56
C ASP A 76 -4.26 0.37 14.28
N GLY A 77 -3.24 0.38 13.40
CA GLY A 77 -2.38 -0.76 13.08
C GLY A 77 -3.05 -1.81 12.19
N GLU A 78 -4.24 -1.51 11.65
CA GLU A 78 -5.02 -2.39 10.80
C GLU A 78 -4.36 -2.62 9.44
N LEU A 79 -3.56 -1.65 8.96
CA LEU A 79 -2.80 -1.74 7.72
C LEU A 79 -1.40 -1.13 7.88
N SER A 80 -0.38 -1.91 7.52
CA SER A 80 1.01 -1.47 7.46
C SER A 80 1.62 -1.79 6.09
N LEU A 81 2.31 -0.81 5.52
CA LEU A 81 3.00 -0.89 4.23
C LEU A 81 4.48 -0.61 4.48
N THR A 82 5.36 -1.57 4.19
CA THR A 82 6.81 -1.41 4.36
C THR A 82 7.52 -1.75 3.07
N ALA A 83 8.29 -0.80 2.53
CA ALA A 83 9.03 -0.97 1.30
C ALA A 83 10.54 -0.96 1.52
N THR A 84 11.21 -1.93 0.91
CA THR A 84 12.67 -1.99 0.77
C THR A 84 13.03 -2.08 -0.70
N THR A 85 14.27 -1.77 -1.03
CA THR A 85 14.78 -1.87 -2.40
C THR A 85 16.17 -2.48 -2.44
N THR A 86 16.55 -2.99 -3.60
CA THR A 86 17.88 -3.49 -3.89
C THR A 86 18.63 -2.51 -4.77
N SER A 87 19.97 -2.59 -4.82
CA SER A 87 20.78 -1.77 -5.72
C SER A 87 20.52 -2.01 -7.22
N LEU A 88 19.74 -3.05 -7.55
CA LEU A 88 19.32 -3.38 -8.92
C LEU A 88 17.93 -2.80 -9.27
N GLY A 89 17.29 -2.04 -8.37
CA GLY A 89 15.98 -1.42 -8.62
C GLY A 89 14.77 -2.33 -8.38
N ASN A 90 14.96 -3.51 -7.77
CA ASN A 90 13.84 -4.33 -7.33
C ASN A 90 13.29 -3.78 -6.01
N VAL A 91 12.00 -3.48 -5.97
CA VAL A 91 11.29 -3.02 -4.78
C VAL A 91 10.49 -4.19 -4.20
N THR A 92 10.57 -4.36 -2.88
CA THR A 92 9.74 -5.31 -2.12
C THR A 92 8.83 -4.53 -1.21
N LEU A 93 7.52 -4.69 -1.38
CA LEU A 93 6.49 -4.15 -0.50
C LEU A 93 5.91 -5.27 0.36
N VAL A 94 6.10 -5.15 1.67
CA VAL A 94 5.43 -5.98 2.67
C VAL A 94 4.15 -5.29 3.10
N VAL A 95 3.03 -5.98 2.92
CA VAL A 95 1.70 -5.55 3.35
C VAL A 95 1.31 -6.39 4.56
N ILE A 96 1.01 -5.75 5.68
CA ILE A 96 0.51 -6.40 6.89
C ILE A 96 -0.89 -5.87 7.15
N MET A 97 -1.84 -6.79 7.33
CA MET A 97 -3.23 -6.51 7.68
C MET A 97 -3.52 -7.18 9.01
N SER A 98 -4.08 -6.43 9.95
CA SER A 98 -4.44 -6.94 11.28
C SER A 98 -5.89 -6.63 11.60
N ALA A 99 -6.57 -7.57 12.26
CA ALA A 99 -7.86 -7.28 12.87
C ALA A 99 -7.67 -6.39 14.11
N ASP A 100 -8.65 -5.56 14.44
CA ASP A 100 -8.63 -4.67 15.61
C ASP A 100 -8.35 -5.41 16.93
N SER A 101 -8.73 -6.69 17.04
CA SER A 101 -8.44 -7.50 18.23
C SER A 101 -6.99 -7.96 18.34
N GLY A 102 -6.22 -7.85 17.25
CA GLY A 102 -4.85 -8.36 17.14
C GLY A 102 -4.74 -9.88 16.99
N ASP A 103 -5.86 -10.61 17.05
CA ASP A 103 -5.85 -12.08 17.01
C ASP A 103 -5.56 -12.66 15.62
N TYR A 104 -5.77 -11.85 14.58
CA TYR A 104 -5.58 -12.24 13.19
C TYR A 104 -4.69 -11.24 12.48
N THR A 105 -3.61 -11.77 11.89
CA THR A 105 -2.70 -11.03 11.02
C THR A 105 -2.51 -11.78 9.71
N ALA A 106 -2.64 -11.07 8.59
CA ALA A 106 -2.26 -11.55 7.28
C ALA A 106 -1.08 -10.73 6.76
N SER A 107 -0.11 -11.39 6.10
CA SER A 107 1.01 -10.70 5.48
C SER A 107 1.20 -11.16 4.04
N ALA A 108 1.36 -10.19 3.14
CA ALA A 108 1.62 -10.41 1.72
C ALA A 108 2.89 -9.67 1.30
N ILE A 109 3.58 -10.21 0.31
CA ILE A 109 4.73 -9.57 -0.31
C ILE A 109 4.40 -9.31 -1.77
N LEU A 110 4.52 -8.05 -2.18
CA LEU A 110 4.46 -7.65 -3.58
C LEU A 110 5.86 -7.21 -4.01
N LYS A 111 6.25 -7.57 -5.22
CA LYS A 111 7.47 -7.09 -5.86
C LYS A 111 7.14 -6.19 -7.02
N PHE A 112 7.91 -5.11 -7.14
CA PHE A 112 7.77 -4.14 -8.21
C PHE A 112 9.12 -3.91 -8.89
N GLU A 113 9.05 -3.64 -10.18
CA GLU A 113 10.17 -3.05 -10.92
C GLU A 113 10.20 -1.55 -10.66
N ALA A 114 11.38 -0.95 -10.48
CA ALA A 114 11.53 0.50 -10.27
C ALA A 114 10.77 1.34 -11.30
N GLY A 115 10.74 0.92 -12.57
CA GLY A 115 10.03 1.63 -13.64
C GLY A 115 8.50 1.64 -13.54
N SER A 116 7.92 0.87 -12.62
CA SER A 116 6.47 0.89 -12.34
C SER A 116 6.07 1.86 -11.23
N LEU A 117 7.02 2.36 -10.44
CA LEU A 117 6.74 3.17 -9.26
C LEU A 117 6.05 4.49 -9.59
N ASP A 118 6.42 5.14 -10.70
CA ASP A 118 5.78 6.39 -11.14
C ASP A 118 4.29 6.19 -11.45
N CYS A 119 3.95 5.13 -12.20
CA CYS A 119 2.54 4.81 -12.51
C CYS A 119 1.76 4.47 -11.24
N ILE A 120 2.35 3.67 -10.33
CA ILE A 120 1.70 3.32 -9.06
C ILE A 120 1.47 4.60 -8.22
N ALA A 121 2.45 5.48 -8.13
CA ALA A 121 2.33 6.72 -7.37
C ALA A 121 1.26 7.65 -7.96
N ASP A 122 1.19 7.77 -9.28
CA ASP A 122 0.17 8.55 -9.98
C ASP A 122 -1.24 7.99 -9.75
N ASP A 123 -1.42 6.68 -9.84
CA ASP A 123 -2.70 6.03 -9.61
C ASP A 123 -3.16 6.17 -8.14
N VAL A 124 -2.24 6.00 -7.18
CA VAL A 124 -2.53 6.23 -5.75
C VAL A 124 -2.92 7.69 -5.54
N ARG A 125 -2.18 8.63 -6.13
CA ARG A 125 -2.49 10.05 -6.01
C ARG A 125 -3.87 10.38 -6.58
N TYR A 126 -4.22 9.86 -7.75
CA TYR A 126 -5.54 10.01 -8.34
C TYR A 126 -6.63 9.49 -7.41
N LEU A 127 -6.47 8.28 -6.87
CA LEU A 127 -7.44 7.68 -5.97
C LEU A 127 -7.68 8.51 -4.71
N PHE A 128 -6.64 9.11 -4.12
CA PHE A 128 -6.78 9.81 -2.83
C PHE A 128 -7.05 11.32 -2.95
N LEU A 129 -6.80 11.96 -4.10
CA LEU A 129 -7.08 13.38 -4.34
C LEU A 129 -8.50 13.68 -4.84
N VAL A 130 -9.18 12.73 -5.48
CA VAL A 130 -10.50 12.90 -6.13
C VAL A 130 -11.66 12.53 -5.21
#